data_AF-A0A812SGK9-F1
#
_entry.id   AF-A0A812SGK9-F1
#
_cell.length_a   1.000
_cell.length_b   1.000
_cell.length_c   1.000
_cell.angle_alpha   90.00
_cell.angle_beta   90.00
_cell.angle_gamma   90.00
#
_symmetry.space_group_name_H-M   'P 1'
#
loop_
_entity.id
_entity.type
_entity.pdbx_description
1 polymer ?
#
loop_
_entity_poly.entity_id
_entity_poly.type
_entity_poly.pdbx_seq_one_letter_code
_entity_poly.pdbx_strand_id
1 'polypeptide(L)'
;MEGTEISRDAQAFFDDLPPDGFLPEEEALREAILNFLDSSGPDAPPTLKEAQQVSEVRDARDACLSGSSGVTLKMWIDRRIGGEIAAWRKNGRGDVLIGLREVWGEEAAAANREEVQQAKGESDKAKRRKMDDAPGPGRDRRGVAKGRGR
;
A
#
# COMPACT_ATOMS: atom_id res chain seq x y z
N MET A 1 13.36 -3.08 14.47
CA MET A 1 14.01 -2.35 13.36
C MET A 1 13.45 -2.93 12.08
N GLU A 2 12.32 -2.42 11.60
CA GLU A 2 11.80 -2.80 10.28
C GLU A 2 12.61 -2.02 9.24
N GLY A 3 13.75 -2.58 8.87
CA GLY A 3 14.57 -2.06 7.77
C GLY A 3 13.86 -2.41 6.47
N THR A 4 13.32 -1.40 5.79
CA THR A 4 12.84 -1.55 4.42
C THR A 4 14.06 -1.93 3.56
N GLU A 5 14.21 -3.22 3.26
CA GLU A 5 15.24 -3.73 2.36
C GLU A 5 15.04 -3.09 0.99
N ILE A 6 15.89 -2.14 0.63
CA ILE A 6 15.91 -1.53 -0.70
C ILE A 6 16.78 -2.38 -1.62
N SER A 7 16.27 -2.64 -2.83
CA SER A 7 17.03 -3.29 -3.90
C SER A 7 18.30 -2.51 -4.23
N ARG A 8 19.35 -3.19 -4.72
CA ARG A 8 20.61 -2.53 -5.11
C ARG A 8 20.39 -1.38 -6.11
N ASP A 9 19.48 -1.54 -7.06
CA ASP A 9 19.14 -0.50 -8.04
C ASP A 9 18.50 0.72 -7.38
N ALA A 10 17.63 0.52 -6.40
CA ALA A 10 17.04 1.60 -5.61
C ALA A 10 18.10 2.30 -4.74
N GLN A 11 18.99 1.53 -4.12
CA GLN A 11 20.10 2.08 -3.34
C GLN A 11 21.03 2.94 -4.20
N ALA A 12 21.38 2.47 -5.40
CA ALA A 12 22.22 3.23 -6.35
C ALA A 12 21.54 4.53 -6.79
N PHE A 13 20.23 4.51 -7.04
CA PHE A 13 19.47 5.72 -7.32
C PHE A 13 19.56 6.75 -6.18
N PHE A 14 19.37 6.32 -4.93
CA PHE A 14 19.45 7.24 -3.79
C PHE A 14 20.87 7.72 -3.48
N ASP A 15 21.90 6.93 -3.83
CA ASP A 15 23.31 7.30 -3.66
C ASP A 15 23.74 8.37 -4.68
N ASP A 16 23.15 8.35 -5.87
CA ASP A 16 23.39 9.35 -6.93
C ASP A 16 22.75 10.71 -6.61
N LEU A 17 21.70 10.72 -5.79
CA LEU A 17 21.01 11.95 -5.41
C LEU A 17 21.83 12.81 -4.42
N PRO A 18 21.81 14.14 -4.57
CA PRO A 18 22.52 15.03 -3.68
C PRO A 18 21.99 14.90 -2.24
N PRO A 19 22.88 14.79 -1.23
CA PRO A 19 22.47 14.67 0.16
C PRO A 19 21.92 15.98 0.74
N ASP A 20 22.29 17.12 0.17
CA ASP A 20 22.01 18.47 0.69
C ASP A 20 21.13 19.30 -0.28
N GLY A 21 20.14 18.66 -0.91
CA GLY A 21 19.21 19.36 -1.80
C GLY A 21 18.26 18.43 -2.55
N PHE A 22 17.30 19.04 -3.22
CA PHE A 22 16.35 18.36 -4.11
C PHE A 22 16.67 18.72 -5.57
N LEU A 23 16.59 17.73 -6.45
CA LEU A 23 16.52 18.00 -7.88
C LEU A 23 15.24 18.76 -8.22
N PRO A 24 15.19 19.53 -9.32
CA PRO A 24 13.98 20.25 -9.70
C PRO A 24 12.77 19.33 -9.88
N GLU A 25 12.97 18.09 -10.35
CA GLU A 25 11.92 17.08 -10.46
C GLU A 25 11.46 16.56 -9.09
N GLU A 26 12.37 16.47 -8.12
CA GLU A 26 12.06 16.07 -6.75
C GLU A 26 11.30 17.17 -6.00
N GLU A 27 11.71 18.42 -6.16
CA GLU A 27 11.01 19.58 -5.59
C GLU A 27 9.59 19.66 -6.16
N ALA A 28 9.43 19.51 -7.48
CA ALA A 28 8.11 19.47 -8.12
C ALA A 28 7.22 18.36 -7.55
N LEU A 29 7.79 17.17 -7.28
CA LEU A 29 7.06 16.06 -6.67
C LEU A 29 6.68 16.36 -5.20
N ARG A 30 7.58 16.97 -4.44
CA ARG A 30 7.33 17.41 -3.06
C ARG A 30 6.20 18.44 -3.02
N GLU A 31 6.28 19.48 -3.84
CA GLU A 31 5.26 20.54 -3.93
C GLU A 31 3.90 19.98 -4.35
N ALA A 32 3.86 19.09 -5.35
CA ALA A 32 2.60 18.49 -5.80
C ALA A 32 1.93 17.67 -4.68
N ILE A 33 2.71 16.93 -3.88
CA ILE A 33 2.17 16.18 -2.74
C ILE A 33 1.69 17.13 -1.64
N LEU A 34 2.43 18.19 -1.33
CA LEU A 34 2.03 19.18 -0.33
C LEU A 34 0.74 19.90 -0.73
N ASN A 35 0.62 20.35 -1.99
CA ASN A 35 -0.60 20.96 -2.51
C ASN A 35 -1.79 19.99 -2.44
N PHE A 36 -1.57 18.71 -2.75
CA PHE A 36 -2.61 17.70 -2.61
C PHE A 36 -3.05 17.54 -1.15
N LEU A 37 -2.12 17.47 -0.21
CA LEU A 37 -2.41 17.36 1.22
C LEU A 37 -3.15 18.60 1.75
N ASP A 38 -2.76 19.80 1.32
CA ASP A 38 -3.43 21.06 1.65
C ASP A 38 -4.89 21.06 1.16
N SER A 39 -5.11 20.59 -0.07
CA SER A 39 -6.47 20.51 -0.65
C SER A 39 -7.36 19.42 -0.06
N SER A 40 -6.77 18.37 0.54
CA SER A 40 -7.51 17.21 1.06
C SER A 40 -8.22 17.49 2.39
N GLY A 41 -7.85 18.57 3.08
CA GLY A 41 -8.48 19.01 4.32
C GLY A 41 -8.02 18.24 5.57
N PRO A 42 -8.39 18.73 6.77
CA PRO A 42 -7.90 18.22 8.05
C PRO A 42 -8.70 17.04 8.63
N ASP A 43 -9.75 16.56 7.96
CA ASP A 43 -10.70 15.59 8.54
C ASP A 43 -10.19 14.14 8.46
N ALA A 44 -9.48 13.79 7.40
CA ALA A 44 -8.81 12.49 7.27
C ALA A 44 -7.56 12.56 6.38
N PRO A 45 -6.49 11.81 6.70
CA PRO A 45 -5.31 11.78 5.87
C PRO A 45 -5.63 11.01 4.58
N PRO A 46 -5.34 11.57 3.39
CA PRO A 46 -5.64 10.91 2.13
C PRO A 46 -4.74 9.69 1.90
N THR A 47 -5.16 8.79 1.02
CA THR A 47 -4.34 7.64 0.64
C THR A 47 -3.31 8.02 -0.44
N LEU A 48 -2.17 7.34 -0.42
CA LEU A 48 -1.14 7.39 -1.47
C LEU A 48 -1.73 7.07 -2.85
N LYS A 49 -2.76 6.22 -2.88
CA LYS A 49 -3.45 5.86 -4.12
C LYS A 49 -4.24 7.03 -4.69
N GLU A 50 -4.91 7.80 -3.85
CA GLU A 50 -5.61 9.04 -4.24
C GLU A 50 -4.63 10.09 -4.74
N ALA A 51 -3.50 10.28 -4.03
CA ALA A 51 -2.44 11.17 -4.50
C ALA A 51 -1.94 10.80 -5.90
N GLN A 52 -1.77 9.50 -6.19
CA GLN A 52 -1.37 9.01 -7.52
C GLN A 52 -2.43 9.21 -8.62
N GLN A 53 -3.69 9.52 -8.29
CA GLN A 53 -4.71 9.87 -9.28
C GLN A 53 -4.65 11.34 -9.72
N VAL A 54 -3.95 12.19 -8.96
CA VAL A 54 -3.76 13.60 -9.31
C VAL A 54 -2.75 13.70 -10.44
N SER A 55 -3.10 14.40 -11.51
CA SER A 55 -2.22 14.55 -12.68
C SER A 55 -0.88 15.17 -12.30
N GLU A 56 -0.87 16.22 -11.48
CA GLU A 56 0.36 16.88 -11.04
C GLU A 56 1.30 15.94 -10.29
N VAL A 57 0.78 15.17 -9.34
CA VAL A 57 1.56 14.16 -8.60
C VAL A 57 2.04 13.05 -9.52
N ARG A 58 1.21 12.61 -10.47
CA ARG A 58 1.56 11.55 -11.41
C ARG A 58 2.66 11.96 -12.38
N ASP A 59 2.54 13.15 -12.96
CA ASP A 59 3.51 13.70 -13.91
C ASP A 59 4.84 14.01 -13.20
N ALA A 60 4.81 14.60 -12.00
CA ALA A 60 6.02 14.82 -11.20
C ALA A 60 6.68 13.50 -10.76
N ARG A 61 5.87 12.48 -10.41
CA ARG A 61 6.36 11.14 -10.09
C ARG A 61 7.04 10.52 -11.30
N ASP A 62 6.45 10.62 -12.49
CA ASP A 62 7.05 10.06 -13.70
C ASP A 62 8.36 10.79 -14.04
N ALA A 63 8.39 12.12 -13.95
CA ALA A 63 9.62 12.90 -14.14
C ALA A 63 10.73 12.49 -13.16
N CYS A 64 10.39 12.29 -11.88
CA CYS A 64 11.36 11.96 -10.83
C CYS A 64 11.78 10.47 -10.81
N LEU A 65 10.85 9.55 -11.09
CA LEU A 65 11.04 8.11 -10.87
C LEU A 65 11.00 7.24 -12.14
N SER A 66 10.76 7.80 -13.34
CA SER A 66 10.69 7.02 -14.59
C SER A 66 11.96 6.24 -14.92
N GLY A 67 13.13 6.69 -14.46
CA GLY A 67 14.41 6.02 -14.64
C GLY A 67 14.79 5.03 -13.53
N SER A 68 14.05 5.02 -12.41
CA SER A 68 14.50 4.42 -11.15
C SER A 68 13.90 3.04 -10.95
N SER A 69 14.56 2.02 -11.49
CA SER A 69 14.13 0.63 -11.33
C SER A 69 14.09 0.23 -9.85
N GLY A 70 12.89 -0.04 -9.32
CA GLY A 70 12.67 -0.52 -7.95
C GLY A 70 12.44 0.56 -6.89
N VAL A 71 12.44 1.84 -7.25
CA VAL A 71 12.09 2.92 -6.33
C VAL A 71 10.59 3.17 -6.37
N THR A 72 9.92 3.01 -5.23
CA THR A 72 8.49 3.31 -5.10
C THR A 72 8.28 4.70 -4.51
N LEU A 73 7.15 5.34 -4.82
CA LEU A 73 6.80 6.66 -4.27
C LEU A 73 6.83 6.67 -2.74
N LYS A 74 6.33 5.61 -2.08
CA LYS A 74 6.43 5.46 -0.62
C LYS A 74 7.89 5.50 -0.15
N MET A 75 8.78 4.80 -0.85
CA MET A 75 10.21 4.72 -0.49
C MET A 75 10.87 6.10 -0.61
N TRP A 76 10.58 6.81 -1.69
CA TRP A 76 11.08 8.17 -1.91
C TRP A 76 10.58 9.13 -0.83
N ILE A 77 9.28 9.09 -0.49
CA ILE A 77 8.71 9.88 0.61
C ILE A 77 9.47 9.60 1.91
N ASP A 78 9.63 8.34 2.29
CA ASP A 78 10.26 7.93 3.54
C ASP A 78 11.74 8.37 3.64
N ARG A 79 12.48 8.34 2.52
CA ARG A 79 13.92 8.63 2.48
C ARG A 79 14.27 10.10 2.28
N ARG A 80 13.48 10.84 1.49
CA ARG A 80 13.82 12.21 1.06
C ARG A 80 13.06 13.26 1.86
N ILE A 81 11.73 13.09 1.96
CA ILE A 81 10.84 14.03 2.65
C ILE A 81 10.21 13.44 3.92
N GLY A 82 10.82 12.38 4.46
CA GLY A 82 10.29 11.63 5.60
C GLY A 82 10.22 12.43 6.90
N GLY A 83 10.92 13.58 6.96
CA GLY A 83 10.85 14.55 8.04
C GLY A 83 9.58 15.40 8.03
N GLU A 84 9.04 15.70 6.84
CA GLU A 84 7.88 16.58 6.66
C GLU A 84 6.60 15.77 6.43
N ILE A 85 6.69 14.77 5.56
CA ILE A 85 5.57 13.91 5.17
C ILE A 85 5.85 12.49 5.66
N ALA A 86 4.86 11.88 6.29
CA ALA A 86 4.92 10.50 6.72
C ALA A 86 3.93 9.65 5.93
N ALA A 87 4.35 8.42 5.63
CA ALA A 87 3.55 7.43 4.90
C ALA A 87 3.28 6.21 5.79
N TRP A 88 2.05 6.07 6.27
CA TRP A 88 1.65 4.99 7.18
C TRP A 88 0.93 3.89 6.42
N ARG A 89 1.26 2.63 6.71
CA ARG A 89 0.51 1.51 6.13
C ARG A 89 -0.82 1.35 6.88
N LYS A 90 -1.94 1.39 6.16
CA LYS A 90 -3.25 0.99 6.70
C LYS A 90 -3.26 -0.54 6.81
N ASN A 91 -3.51 -1.04 8.01
CA ASN A 91 -3.51 -2.47 8.25
C ASN A 91 -4.71 -3.14 7.55
N GLY A 92 -4.46 -4.29 6.90
CA GLY A 92 -5.50 -5.17 6.34
C GLY A 92 -5.75 -5.09 4.83
N ARG A 93 -5.49 -3.95 4.17
CA ARG A 93 -5.73 -3.81 2.71
C ARG A 93 -4.51 -3.42 1.87
N GLY A 94 -3.37 -3.12 2.52
CA GLY A 94 -2.16 -2.69 1.81
C GLY A 94 -2.22 -1.24 1.32
N ASP A 95 -3.30 -0.51 1.62
CA ASP A 95 -3.38 0.93 1.39
C ASP A 95 -2.35 1.65 2.26
N VAL A 96 -1.78 2.72 1.71
CA VAL A 96 -0.81 3.57 2.40
C VAL A 96 -1.47 4.94 2.54
N LEU A 97 -1.53 5.46 3.76
CA LEU A 97 -1.97 6.82 4.07
C LEU A 97 -0.76 7.74 4.01
N ILE A 98 -0.96 8.97 3.54
CA ILE A 98 0.07 10.01 3.53
C ILE A 98 -0.47 11.25 4.23
N GLY A 99 0.43 11.97 4.90
CA GLY A 99 0.07 13.20 5.59
C GLY A 99 1.26 13.89 6.19
N LEU A 100 1.08 15.17 6.54
CA LEU A 100 2.08 15.95 7.26
C LEU A 100 2.38 15.29 8.61
N ARG A 101 3.65 15.04 8.88
CA ARG A 101 4.10 14.39 10.12
C ARG A 101 3.73 15.22 11.35
N GLU A 102 3.80 16.54 11.25
CA GLU A 102 3.46 17.45 12.35
C GLU A 102 1.95 17.47 12.68
N VAL A 103 1.09 17.27 11.67
CA VAL A 103 -0.37 17.33 11.83
C VAL A 103 -0.94 15.96 12.24
N TRP A 104 -0.43 14.89 11.65
CA TRP A 104 -1.03 13.55 11.74
C TRP A 104 -0.17 12.54 12.51
N GLY A 105 1.01 12.94 12.99
CA GLY A 105 2.10 12.08 13.48
C GLY A 105 1.71 10.99 14.48
N GLU A 106 0.98 11.35 15.54
CA GLU A 106 0.54 10.39 16.58
C GLU A 106 -0.93 10.01 16.43
N GLU A 107 -1.80 10.92 15.99
CA GLU A 107 -3.25 10.70 15.97
C GLU A 107 -3.70 9.79 14.81
N ALA A 108 -3.11 9.92 13.62
CA ALA A 108 -3.40 8.99 12.51
C ALA A 108 -2.84 7.59 12.77
N ALA A 109 -1.71 7.50 13.46
CA ALA A 109 -1.14 6.23 13.89
C ALA A 109 -2.01 5.56 14.98
N ALA A 110 -2.56 6.34 15.91
CA ALA A 110 -3.46 5.87 16.96
C ALA A 110 -4.85 5.47 16.43
N ALA A 111 -5.47 6.28 15.56
CA ALA A 111 -6.77 5.98 14.94
C ALA A 111 -6.71 4.69 14.11
N ASN A 112 -5.61 4.47 13.38
CA ASN A 112 -5.35 3.21 12.68
C ASN A 112 -5.17 2.03 13.66
N ARG A 113 -4.64 2.25 14.88
CA ARG A 113 -4.46 1.20 15.91
C ARG A 113 -5.79 0.75 16.55
N GLU A 114 -6.76 1.65 16.69
CA GLU A 114 -8.08 1.31 17.24
C GLU A 114 -8.98 0.56 16.23
N GLU A 115 -9.01 0.99 14.96
CA GLU A 115 -9.77 0.31 13.89
C GLU A 115 -9.26 -1.14 13.68
N VAL A 116 -7.95 -1.37 13.84
CA VAL A 116 -7.29 -2.68 13.71
C VAL A 116 -7.70 -3.69 14.77
N GLN A 117 -8.04 -3.25 15.98
CA GLN A 117 -8.48 -4.15 17.05
C GLN A 117 -9.92 -4.62 16.84
N GLN A 118 -10.77 -3.81 16.21
CA GLN A 118 -12.17 -4.17 15.93
C GLN A 118 -12.29 -5.12 14.73
N ALA A 119 -11.54 -4.89 13.64
CA ALA A 119 -11.62 -5.73 12.43
C ALA A 119 -11.12 -7.18 12.63
N LYS A 120 -10.22 -7.42 13.59
CA LYS A 120 -9.66 -8.74 13.88
C LYS A 120 -10.67 -9.67 14.59
N GLY A 121 -11.66 -9.12 15.29
CA GLY A 121 -12.70 -9.90 15.97
C GLY A 121 -13.79 -10.45 15.04
N GLU A 122 -14.07 -9.78 13.92
CA GLU A 122 -15.19 -10.13 13.04
C GLU A 122 -14.82 -11.17 11.97
N SER A 123 -13.58 -11.14 11.49
CA SER A 123 -13.10 -12.06 10.44
C SER A 123 -13.00 -13.53 10.90
N ASP A 124 -12.74 -13.77 12.19
CA ASP A 124 -12.64 -15.13 12.73
C ASP A 124 -14.00 -15.84 12.81
N LYS A 125 -15.08 -15.06 12.99
CA LYS A 125 -16.46 -15.57 13.08
C LYS A 125 -17.03 -15.98 11.72
N ALA A 126 -16.62 -15.29 10.64
CA ALA A 126 -17.09 -15.58 9.28
C ALA A 126 -16.47 -16.88 8.71
N LYS A 127 -15.24 -17.21 9.09
CA LYS A 127 -14.53 -18.40 8.57
C LYS A 127 -15.06 -19.72 9.15
N ARG A 128 -15.56 -19.70 10.40
CA ARG A 128 -16.12 -20.91 11.06
C ARG A 128 -17.49 -21.33 10.53
N ARG A 129 -18.25 -20.43 9.87
CA ARG A 129 -19.58 -20.76 9.32
C ARG A 129 -19.56 -21.45 7.95
N LYS A 130 -18.40 -21.56 7.30
CA LYS A 130 -18.30 -22.01 5.88
C LYS A 130 -17.73 -23.42 5.71
N MET A 131 -17.55 -24.18 6.81
CA MET A 131 -17.10 -25.59 6.74
C MET A 131 -18.23 -26.62 6.90
N ASP A 132 -19.45 -26.21 7.25
CA ASP A 132 -20.56 -27.15 7.50
C ASP A 132 -21.50 -27.37 6.29
N ASP A 133 -21.32 -26.66 5.16
CA ASP A 133 -22.29 -26.64 4.05
C ASP A 133 -21.65 -26.95 2.68
N ALA A 134 -20.88 -28.03 2.59
CA ALA A 134 -20.42 -28.55 1.30
C ALA A 134 -20.90 -30.01 1.10
N PRO A 135 -21.87 -30.29 0.22
CA PRO A 135 -22.27 -31.65 -0.13
C PRO A 135 -21.15 -32.34 -0.93
N GLY A 136 -20.66 -33.47 -0.41
CA GLY A 136 -19.55 -34.23 -1.00
C GLY A 136 -19.89 -34.82 -2.37
N PRO A 137 -18.92 -34.90 -3.31
CA PRO A 137 -19.17 -35.45 -4.63
C PRO A 137 -19.40 -36.97 -4.58
N GLY A 138 -20.61 -37.39 -4.94
CA GLY A 138 -20.99 -38.78 -5.14
C GLY A 138 -20.13 -39.46 -6.20
N ARG A 139 -19.49 -40.58 -5.81
CA ARG A 139 -18.79 -41.48 -6.72
C ARG A 139 -19.78 -42.50 -7.27
N ASP A 140 -20.36 -42.22 -8.43
CA ASP A 140 -21.06 -43.24 -9.22
C ASP A 140 -20.05 -44.16 -9.89
N ARG A 141 -19.78 -45.30 -9.24
CA ARG A 141 -19.24 -46.51 -9.87
C ARG A 141 -20.39 -47.50 -10.07
N ARG A 142 -20.86 -47.70 -11.30
CA ARG A 142 -21.49 -48.98 -11.69
C ARG A 142 -21.62 -49.12 -13.20
N GLY A 143 -20.96 -50.14 -13.75
CA GLY A 143 -21.07 -50.50 -15.16
C GLY A 143 -20.16 -51.66 -15.55
N VAL A 144 -20.21 -52.78 -14.81
CA VAL A 144 -19.69 -54.07 -15.31
C VAL A 144 -20.80 -55.10 -15.17
N ALA A 145 -21.24 -55.67 -16.28
CA ALA A 145 -21.99 -56.92 -16.31
C ALA A 145 -21.77 -57.63 -17.65
N LYS A 146 -21.23 -58.85 -17.55
CA LYS A 146 -21.04 -59.88 -18.58
C LYS A 146 -22.34 -60.69 -18.77
N GLY A 147 -22.52 -61.31 -19.94
CA GLY A 147 -23.42 -62.46 -20.23
C GLY A 147 -23.95 -62.38 -21.66
N ARG A 148 -23.56 -63.18 -22.68
CA ARG A 148 -23.49 -64.65 -22.92
C ARG A 148 -24.87 -65.31 -23.12
N GLY A 149 -25.09 -65.89 -24.31
CA GLY A 149 -26.22 -66.77 -24.71
C GLY A 149 -27.22 -66.06 -25.64
N ARG A 150 -27.62 -66.60 -26.80
CA ARG A 150 -27.81 -67.99 -27.22
C ARG A 150 -27.69 -68.11 -28.73
#